data_AF-A0A0B6ZE74-F1
#
_entry.id   AF-A0A0B6ZE74-F1
#
_cell.length_a   1.000
_cell.length_b   1.000
_cell.length_c   1.000
_cell.angle_alpha   90.00
_cell.angle_beta   90.00
_cell.angle_gamma   90.00
#
_symmetry.space_group_name_H-M   'P 1'
#
loop_
_entity.id
_entity.type
_entity.pdbx_description
1 polymer ?
#
loop_
_entity_poly.entity_id
_entity_poly.type
_entity_poly.pdbx_seq_one_letter_code
_entity_poly.pdbx_strand_id
1 'polypeptide(L)'
;PVRNINLRSGRFSNRIRHESAEDVVIKLDHNRDPGENVKEILKNLIVQHGVQSSRKTAYLNSFVKLIKHVGYDKSLGVSIPD
;
A
#
# COMPACT_ATOMS: atom_id res chain seq x y z
N PRO A 1 21.71 -54.58 6.60
CA PRO A 1 20.54 -53.76 6.21
C PRO A 1 20.59 -52.38 6.91
N VAL A 2 21.21 -51.41 6.23
CA VAL A 2 21.40 -50.05 6.73
C VAL A 2 20.63 -49.12 5.80
N ARG A 3 19.73 -48.29 6.33
CA ARG A 3 19.23 -47.09 5.64
C ARG A 3 19.42 -45.88 6.53
N ASN A 4 20.65 -45.37 6.40
CA ASN A 4 21.12 -44.05 6.71
C ASN A 4 20.33 -43.04 5.87
N ILE A 5 19.61 -42.09 6.49
CA ILE A 5 19.13 -40.89 5.78
C ILE A 5 19.89 -39.71 6.35
N ASN A 6 21.08 -39.51 5.81
CA ASN A 6 21.78 -38.25 5.87
C ASN A 6 21.70 -37.60 4.48
N LEU A 7 21.69 -36.26 4.47
CA LEU A 7 21.90 -35.36 3.33
C LEU A 7 20.68 -34.99 2.44
N ARG A 8 20.22 -33.76 2.67
CA ARG A 8 20.35 -32.66 1.69
C ARG A 8 19.67 -32.88 0.33
N SER A 9 18.37 -32.60 0.28
CA SER A 9 17.64 -32.18 -0.93
C SER A 9 16.44 -31.37 -0.45
N GLY A 10 16.38 -30.05 -0.65
CA GLY A 10 16.36 -29.48 -1.99
C GLY A 10 14.94 -29.51 -2.55
N ARG A 11 13.93 -29.06 -1.79
CA ARG A 11 12.64 -28.61 -2.36
C ARG A 11 12.19 -27.31 -1.69
N PHE A 12 12.83 -26.24 -2.15
CA PHE A 12 12.17 -25.02 -2.60
C PHE A 12 10.78 -24.73 -2.01
N SER A 13 10.78 -24.21 -0.80
CA SER A 13 9.89 -23.10 -0.47
C SER A 13 10.76 -21.98 0.10
N ASN A 14 11.79 -21.51 -0.61
CA ASN A 14 11.62 -20.52 -1.69
C ASN A 14 10.19 -19.94 -1.84
N ARG A 15 9.58 -19.53 -0.71
CA ARG A 15 9.09 -18.16 -0.63
C ARG A 15 10.36 -17.30 -0.73
N ILE A 16 11.03 -17.13 -1.87
CA ILE A 16 10.64 -16.15 -2.90
C ILE A 16 9.41 -15.33 -2.45
N ARG A 17 9.53 -14.69 -1.29
CA ARG A 17 9.13 -13.30 -1.12
C ARG A 17 10.35 -12.47 -1.52
N HIS A 18 10.77 -12.57 -2.77
CA HIS A 18 11.11 -11.35 -3.48
C HIS A 18 9.72 -10.76 -3.81
N GLU A 19 9.35 -9.57 -3.38
CA GLU A 19 10.18 -8.38 -3.30
C GLU A 19 10.25 -7.82 -1.86
N SER A 20 11.45 -7.40 -1.49
CA SER A 20 11.66 -6.38 -0.48
C SER A 20 11.09 -5.05 -1.00
N ALA A 21 9.76 -4.96 -1.07
CA ALA A 21 9.10 -3.67 -1.03
C ALA A 21 9.25 -3.20 0.41
N GLU A 22 10.30 -2.44 0.69
CA GLU A 22 10.40 -1.63 1.90
C GLU A 22 9.00 -1.14 2.25
N ASP A 23 8.53 -1.39 3.48
CA ASP A 23 7.21 -0.96 3.94
C ASP A 23 6.99 0.49 3.49
N VAL A 24 6.20 0.69 2.42
CA VAL A 24 5.96 2.03 1.89
C VAL A 24 5.00 2.69 2.87
N VAL A 25 5.56 3.24 3.94
CA VAL A 25 4.82 3.94 4.98
C VAL A 25 4.52 5.33 4.44
N ILE A 26 3.36 5.47 3.81
CA ILE A 26 2.79 6.78 3.52
C ILE A 26 2.33 7.38 4.85
N LYS A 27 2.99 8.44 5.30
CA LYS A 27 2.60 9.20 6.49
C LYS A 27 1.48 10.16 6.08
N LEU A 28 0.31 9.96 6.67
CA LEU A 28 -0.82 10.88 6.52
C LEU A 28 -0.68 12.00 7.55
N ASP A 29 -0.73 13.26 7.10
CA ASP A 29 -0.77 14.41 7.98
C ASP A 29 -2.22 14.79 8.27
N HIS A 30 -2.67 14.54 9.50
CA HIS A 30 -4.03 14.84 9.95
C HIS A 30 -4.26 16.32 10.27
N ASN A 31 -3.19 17.12 10.40
CA ASN A 31 -3.32 18.55 10.64
C ASN A 31 -3.48 19.35 9.33
N ARG A 32 -3.23 18.69 8.20
CA ARG A 32 -3.37 19.25 6.86
C ARG A 32 -4.83 19.22 6.40
N ASP A 33 -5.19 20.15 5.51
CA ASP A 33 -6.50 20.14 4.86
C ASP A 33 -6.80 18.76 4.22
N PRO A 34 -7.98 18.16 4.50
CA PRO A 34 -8.35 16.87 3.94
C PRO A 34 -8.33 16.82 2.42
N GLY A 35 -8.69 17.91 1.73
CA GLY A 35 -8.70 17.97 0.28
C GLY A 35 -7.32 17.94 -0.34
N GLU A 36 -6.33 18.53 0.32
CA GLU A 36 -4.94 18.39 -0.09
C GLU A 36 -4.45 16.94 0.05
N ASN A 37 -4.79 16.26 1.15
CA ASN A 37 -4.48 14.85 1.34
C ASN A 37 -5.12 13.98 0.24
N VAL A 38 -6.40 14.22 -0.08
CA VAL A 38 -7.09 13.49 -1.16
C VAL A 38 -6.45 13.76 -2.52
N LYS A 39 -6.10 15.01 -2.84
CA LYS A 39 -5.41 15.36 -4.10
C LYS A 39 -4.09 14.63 -4.24
N GLU A 40 -3.29 14.56 -3.17
CA GLU A 40 -2.02 13.82 -3.18
C GLU A 40 -2.22 12.32 -3.41
N ILE A 41 -3.17 11.72 -2.70
CA ILE A 41 -3.53 10.31 -2.87
C ILE A 41 -3.95 10.04 -4.31
N LEU A 42 -4.90 10.82 -4.85
CA LEU A 42 -5.39 10.64 -6.22
C LEU A 42 -4.29 10.81 -7.25
N LYS A 43 -3.45 11.84 -7.12
CA LYS A 43 -2.30 12.08 -8.00
C LYS A 43 -1.38 10.86 -8.07
N ASN A 44 -1.16 10.16 -6.96
CA ASN A 44 -0.30 8.97 -6.93
C ASN A 44 -1.01 7.68 -7.39
N LEU A 45 -2.34 7.62 -7.32
CA LEU A 45 -3.13 6.47 -7.76
C LEU A 45 -3.38 6.45 -9.26
N ILE A 46 -3.69 7.60 -9.86
CA ILE A 46 -4.05 7.71 -11.29
C ILE A 46 -2.87 7.52 -12.24
N VAL A 47 -1.64 7.61 -11.72
CA VAL A 47 -0.43 7.40 -12.51
C VAL A 47 -0.37 5.94 -12.97
N GLN A 48 -0.46 5.74 -14.29
CA GLN A 48 -0.53 4.41 -14.90
C GLN A 48 0.80 3.65 -14.87
N HIS A 49 1.93 4.37 -15.03
CA HIS A 49 3.27 3.78 -15.10
C HIS A 49 4.20 4.36 -14.02
N GLY A 50 5.11 3.54 -13.49
CA GLY A 50 6.13 4.01 -12.54
C GLY A 50 5.71 4.00 -11.05
N VAL A 51 4.48 3.55 -10.73
CA VAL A 51 4.05 3.33 -9.34
C VAL A 51 3.78 1.84 -9.13
N GLN A 52 4.56 1.22 -8.24
CA GLN A 52 4.36 -0.17 -7.83
C GLN A 52 2.99 -0.38 -7.19
N SER A 53 2.39 -1.55 -7.38
CA SER A 53 1.10 -1.91 -6.80
C SER A 53 1.08 -1.79 -5.27
N SER A 54 2.18 -2.14 -4.60
CA SER A 54 2.38 -1.98 -3.14
C SER A 54 2.17 -0.54 -2.68
N ARG A 55 2.72 0.42 -3.43
CA ARG A 55 2.60 1.86 -3.15
C ARG A 55 1.18 2.36 -3.40
N LYS A 56 0.49 1.88 -4.44
CA LYS A 56 -0.94 2.18 -4.66
C LYS A 56 -1.79 1.70 -3.49
N THR A 57 -1.55 0.49 -3.00
CA THR A 57 -2.21 -0.05 -1.81
C THR A 57 -1.93 0.79 -0.56
N ALA A 58 -0.70 1.27 -0.37
CA ALA A 58 -0.37 2.15 0.75
C ALA A 58 -1.13 3.51 0.71
N TYR A 59 -1.30 4.10 -0.48
CA TYR A 59 -2.12 5.29 -0.65
C TYR A 59 -3.61 5.03 -0.41
N LEU A 60 -4.14 3.89 -0.86
CA LEU A 60 -5.52 3.48 -0.54
C LEU A 60 -5.73 3.28 0.96
N ASN A 61 -4.79 2.62 1.64
CA ASN A 61 -4.83 2.47 3.10
C ASN A 61 -4.80 3.83 3.81
N SER A 62 -4.03 4.79 3.29
CA SER A 62 -3.99 6.15 3.82
C SER A 62 -5.31 6.89 3.60
N PHE A 63 -5.97 6.70 2.46
CA PHE A 63 -7.30 7.25 2.19
C PHE A 63 -8.32 6.76 3.23
N VAL A 64 -8.36 5.46 3.51
CA VAL A 64 -9.27 4.90 4.53
C VAL A 64 -9.01 5.49 5.92
N LYS A 65 -7.74 5.70 6.29
CA LYS A 65 -7.37 6.37 7.54
C LYS A 65 -7.84 7.83 7.59
N LEU A 66 -7.73 8.55 6.48
CA LEU A 66 -8.23 9.93 6.35
C LEU A 66 -9.75 9.99 6.54
N ILE A 67 -10.50 9.11 5.87
CA ILE A 67 -11.97 9.04 6.03
C ILE A 67 -12.35 8.74 7.48
N LYS A 68 -11.64 7.81 8.13
CA LYS A 68 -11.86 7.49 9.54
C LYS A 68 -11.60 8.69 10.47
N HIS A 69 -10.63 9.55 10.13
CA HIS A 69 -10.31 10.74 10.91
C HIS A 69 -11.31 11.89 10.70
N VAL A 70 -11.70 12.14 9.45
CA VAL A 70 -12.53 13.29 9.08
C VAL A 70 -14.03 13.01 9.31
N GLY A 71 -14.48 11.79 9.04
CA GLY A 71 -15.89 11.39 8.96
C GLY A 71 -16.31 11.14 7.51
N TYR A 72 -17.05 10.05 7.27
CA TYR A 72 -17.46 9.62 5.92
C TYR A 72 -18.55 10.51 5.30
N ASP A 73 -19.26 11.26 6.13
CA ASP A 73 -20.36 12.15 5.82
C ASP A 73 -19.90 13.58 5.50
N LYS A 74 -18.62 13.89 5.74
CA LYS A 74 -18.07 15.23 5.54
C LYS A 74 -17.47 15.38 4.16
N SER A 75 -17.58 16.61 3.64
CA SER A 75 -16.89 16.98 2.41
C SER A 75 -15.38 16.91 2.60
N LEU A 76 -14.70 16.26 1.65
CA LEU A 76 -13.24 16.17 1.60
C LEU A 76 -12.62 17.31 0.79
N GLY A 77 -13.38 18.36 0.44
CA GLY A 77 -12.81 19.51 -0.29
C GLY A 77 -12.39 19.22 -1.74
N VAL A 78 -12.86 18.10 -2.31
CA VAL A 78 -12.63 17.73 -3.72
C VAL A 78 -13.98 17.53 -4.39
N SER A 79 -14.24 18.29 -5.46
CA SER A 79 -15.40 18.09 -6.32
C SER A 79 -15.17 16.89 -7.23
N ILE A 80 -16.10 15.95 -7.23
CA ILE A 80 -16.15 14.89 -8.23
C ILE A 80 -16.84 15.49 -9.45
N PRO A 81 -16.18 15.58 -10.61
CA PRO A 81 -16.85 16.04 -11.84
C PRO A 81 -17.97 15.06 -12.19
N ASP A 82 -19.08 15.61 -12.71
CA ASP A 82 -20.24 14.84 -13.19
C ASP A 82 -19.88 13.85 -14.31
#